data_AF-A0A1Q3KXX0-F1
#
_entry.id   AF-A0A1Q3KXX0-F1
#
_cell.length_a   1.000
_cell.length_b   1.000
_cell.length_c   1.000
_cell.angle_alpha   90.00
_cell.angle_beta   90.00
_cell.angle_gamma   90.00
#
_symmetry.space_group_name_H-M   'P 1'
#
loop_
_entity.id
_entity.type
_entity.pdbx_description
1 polymer ?
#
loop_
_entity_poly.entity_id
_entity_poly.type
_entity_poly.pdbx_seq_one_letter_code
_entity_poly.pdbx_strand_id
1 'polypeptide(L)'
;MLRVIAGAVAFLLVAGAAQAEPVVYSWTGFGENVPGSSKCATYKMTINVTVDGDSVKGKFQQEGRPERSFETTLGKNGAIKTAAMVGGGGMMDVIGQIKDGESKIKLDGYCRFEGPLTKK
;
A
#
# COMPACT_ATOMS: atom_id res chain seq x y z
N MET A 1 64.67 -25.31 3.03
CA MET A 1 63.63 -24.75 2.14
C MET A 1 62.43 -25.68 2.12
N LEU A 2 61.32 -25.32 2.77
CA LEU A 2 59.96 -25.50 2.22
C LEU A 2 58.99 -24.67 3.08
N ARG A 3 58.48 -23.60 2.48
CA ARG A 3 57.42 -22.72 3.02
C ARG A 3 56.07 -23.27 2.56
N VAL A 4 55.10 -23.41 3.46
CA VAL A 4 53.66 -23.36 3.14
C VAL A 4 52.97 -22.76 4.38
N ILE A 5 52.92 -21.43 4.49
CA ILE A 5 51.78 -20.56 4.13
C ILE A 5 50.56 -20.82 5.02
N ALA A 6 50.44 -19.94 6.01
CA ALA A 6 49.20 -19.60 6.68
C ALA A 6 48.15 -19.08 5.69
N GLY A 7 46.86 -19.31 5.97
CA GLY A 7 45.84 -18.34 5.59
C GLY A 7 44.51 -18.90 5.08
N ALA A 8 43.46 -18.28 5.63
CA ALA A 8 42.10 -18.16 5.09
C ALA A 8 41.14 -19.35 5.32
N VAL A 9 40.57 -19.41 6.53
CA VAL A 9 39.20 -19.87 6.72
C VAL A 9 38.29 -18.85 6.03
N ALA A 10 37.81 -19.18 4.84
CA ALA A 10 36.79 -18.40 4.15
C ALA A 10 35.47 -18.51 4.92
N PHE A 11 35.13 -17.47 5.68
CA PHE A 11 33.78 -17.26 6.18
C PHE A 11 32.86 -17.04 4.96
N LEU A 12 32.15 -18.10 4.55
CA LEU A 12 31.00 -18.01 3.66
C LEU A 12 29.90 -17.22 4.40
N LEU A 13 29.96 -15.89 4.26
CA LEU A 13 28.85 -15.01 4.53
C LEU A 13 27.77 -15.33 3.50
N VAL A 14 26.90 -16.28 3.81
CA VAL A 14 25.57 -16.36 3.21
C VAL A 14 24.81 -15.15 3.76
N ALA A 15 25.06 -13.99 3.15
CA ALA A 15 24.23 -12.81 3.30
C ALA A 15 22.87 -13.14 2.68
N GLY A 16 22.02 -13.81 3.45
CA GLY A 16 20.62 -13.94 3.11
C GLY A 16 20.07 -12.52 2.98
N ALA A 17 19.63 -12.14 1.79
CA ALA A 17 18.81 -10.96 1.62
C ALA A 17 17.58 -11.16 2.51
N ALA A 18 17.56 -10.49 3.66
CA ALA A 18 16.37 -10.41 4.50
C ALA A 18 15.33 -9.61 3.70
N GLN A 19 14.55 -10.31 2.87
CA GLN A 19 13.32 -9.74 2.33
C GLN A 19 12.41 -9.53 3.53
N ALA A 20 12.15 -8.25 3.87
CA ALA A 20 11.24 -7.91 4.94
C ALA A 20 9.87 -8.52 4.62
N GLU A 21 9.25 -9.15 5.61
CA GLU A 21 7.92 -9.72 5.44
C GLU A 21 6.94 -8.62 4.99
N PRO A 22 6.00 -8.94 4.07
CA PRO A 22 5.03 -7.96 3.61
C PRO A 22 4.25 -7.35 4.78
N VAL A 23 4.17 -6.03 4.83
CA VAL A 23 3.43 -5.31 5.86
C VAL A 23 2.04 -4.96 5.32
N VAL A 24 1.00 -5.31 6.06
CA VAL A 24 -0.38 -4.99 5.70
C VAL A 24 -0.88 -3.83 6.56
N TYR A 25 -1.46 -2.84 5.91
CA TYR A 25 -2.15 -1.71 6.51
C TYR A 25 -3.63 -1.76 6.18
N SER A 26 -4.47 -1.18 7.03
CA SER A 26 -5.90 -1.13 6.79
C SER A 26 -6.57 0.14 7.27
N TRP A 27 -7.65 0.50 6.59
CA TRP A 27 -8.58 1.54 7.01
C TRP A 27 -10.01 1.12 6.66
N THR A 28 -10.96 1.44 7.53
CA THR A 28 -12.38 1.29 7.26
C THR A 28 -13.10 2.56 7.68
N GLY A 29 -13.95 3.10 6.83
CA GLY A 29 -14.70 4.32 7.13
C GLY A 29 -15.76 4.65 6.09
N PHE A 30 -16.45 5.77 6.34
CA PHE A 30 -17.48 6.29 5.45
C PHE A 30 -16.89 7.27 4.43
N GLY A 31 -17.55 7.40 3.28
CA GLY A 31 -17.17 8.36 2.26
C GLY A 31 -17.60 9.78 2.60
N GLU A 32 -16.88 10.76 2.09
CA GLU A 32 -17.22 12.17 2.15
C GLU A 32 -17.74 12.64 0.79
N ASN A 33 -18.71 13.56 0.83
CA ASN A 33 -19.21 14.19 -0.38
C ASN A 33 -18.19 15.20 -0.90
N VAL A 34 -17.81 15.07 -2.17
CA VAL A 34 -17.14 16.10 -2.96
C VAL A 34 -18.17 16.88 -3.78
N PRO A 35 -17.84 18.08 -4.33
CA PRO A 35 -18.77 18.83 -5.19
C PRO A 35 -19.37 17.94 -6.31
N GLY A 36 -20.70 17.89 -6.39
CA GLY A 36 -21.42 17.04 -7.35
C GLY A 36 -21.82 15.65 -6.83
N SER A 37 -21.49 15.30 -5.58
CA SER A 37 -21.89 14.05 -4.92
C SER A 37 -22.87 14.29 -3.77
N SER A 38 -23.72 13.30 -3.45
CA SER A 38 -24.79 13.47 -2.45
C SER A 38 -25.05 12.27 -1.53
N LYS A 39 -24.37 11.13 -1.72
CA LYS A 39 -24.66 9.87 -1.00
C LYS A 39 -23.43 9.23 -0.33
N CYS A 40 -22.27 9.90 -0.36
CA CYS A 40 -21.02 9.30 0.05
C CYS A 40 -20.97 8.93 1.53
N ALA A 41 -21.63 9.71 2.40
CA ALA A 41 -21.72 9.44 3.83
C ALA A 41 -22.43 8.11 4.18
N THR A 42 -23.18 7.53 3.24
CA THR A 42 -23.83 6.22 3.43
C THR A 42 -22.98 5.05 2.92
N TYR A 43 -21.88 5.35 2.23
CA TYR A 43 -21.01 4.35 1.64
C TYR A 43 -19.88 4.06 2.60
N LYS A 44 -19.84 2.83 3.10
CA LYS A 44 -18.74 2.33 3.91
C LYS A 44 -17.75 1.57 3.04
N MET A 45 -16.47 1.84 3.23
CA MET A 45 -15.36 1.28 2.47
C MET A 45 -14.34 0.69 3.42
N THR A 46 -13.81 -0.47 3.07
CA THR A 46 -12.61 -1.05 3.67
C THR A 46 -11.49 -1.05 2.65
N ILE A 47 -10.30 -0.63 3.07
CA ILE A 47 -9.09 -0.55 2.26
C ILE A 47 -8.00 -1.32 2.99
N ASN A 48 -7.34 -2.24 2.28
CA ASN A 48 -6.13 -2.91 2.74
C ASN A 48 -4.99 -2.56 1.78
N VAL A 49 -3.83 -2.20 2.31
CA VAL A 49 -2.63 -1.87 1.54
C VAL A 49 -1.52 -2.79 2.00
N THR A 50 -1.02 -3.64 1.11
CA THR A 50 0.12 -4.52 1.36
C THR A 50 1.36 -3.90 0.75
N VAL A 51 2.42 -3.80 1.53
CA VAL A 51 3.74 -3.29 1.13
C VAL A 51 4.76 -4.41 1.24
N ASP A 52 5.39 -4.76 0.13
CA ASP A 52 6.43 -5.80 0.05
C ASP A 52 7.64 -5.20 -0.66
N GLY A 53 8.66 -4.83 0.11
CA GLY A 53 9.71 -3.92 -0.35
C GLY A 53 9.12 -2.62 -0.89
N ASP A 54 9.38 -2.32 -2.17
CA ASP A 54 8.82 -1.15 -2.85
C ASP A 54 7.46 -1.43 -3.52
N SER A 55 7.03 -2.69 -3.61
CA SER A 55 5.77 -3.06 -4.25
C SER A 55 4.58 -2.76 -3.34
N VAL A 56 3.55 -2.11 -3.90
CA VAL A 56 2.31 -1.79 -3.20
C VAL A 56 1.14 -2.44 -3.90
N LYS A 57 0.39 -3.28 -3.16
CA LYS A 57 -0.86 -3.88 -3.60
C LYS A 57 -2.00 -3.44 -2.70
N GLY A 58 -2.96 -2.74 -3.28
CA GLY A 58 -4.16 -2.29 -2.60
C GLY A 58 -5.37 -3.16 -2.94
N LYS A 59 -6.19 -3.44 -1.94
CA LYS A 59 -7.54 -3.99 -2.10
C LYS A 59 -8.53 -3.07 -1.42
N PHE A 60 -9.64 -2.77 -2.08
CA PHE A 60 -10.69 -1.94 -1.51
C PHE A 60 -12.06 -2.51 -1.83
N GLN A 61 -12.96 -2.44 -0.87
CA GLN A 61 -14.32 -2.95 -0.98
C GLN A 61 -15.29 -2.00 -0.31
N GLN A 62 -16.23 -1.49 -1.11
CA GLN A 62 -17.41 -0.81 -0.60
C GLN A 62 -18.45 -1.85 -0.22
N GLU A 63 -19.13 -1.67 0.92
CA GLU A 63 -20.21 -2.58 1.35
C GLU A 63 -21.28 -2.72 0.25
N GLY A 64 -21.65 -3.96 -0.07
CA GLY A 64 -22.59 -4.28 -1.15
C GLY A 64 -22.04 -4.10 -2.57
N ARG A 65 -20.73 -3.91 -2.75
CA ARG A 65 -20.07 -3.86 -4.07
C ARG A 65 -18.94 -4.91 -4.16
N PRO A 66 -18.55 -5.33 -5.37
CA PRO A 66 -17.38 -6.19 -5.56
C PRO A 66 -16.10 -5.52 -5.02
N GLU A 67 -15.21 -6.35 -4.46
CA GLU A 67 -13.83 -5.96 -4.15
C GLU A 67 -13.11 -5.58 -5.45
N ARG A 68 -12.19 -4.62 -5.35
CA ARG A 68 -11.33 -4.16 -6.44
C ARG A 68 -9.92 -3.92 -5.92
N SER A 69 -8.98 -3.72 -6.84
CA SER A 69 -7.57 -3.57 -6.50
C SER A 69 -6.89 -2.41 -7.23
N PHE A 70 -5.74 -2.04 -6.70
CA PHE A 70 -4.76 -1.20 -7.38
C PHE A 70 -3.37 -1.74 -7.10
N GLU A 71 -2.44 -1.51 -8.02
CA GLU A 71 -1.04 -1.86 -7.84
C GLU A 71 -0.17 -0.67 -8.24
N THR A 72 0.91 -0.46 -7.49
CA THR A 72 1.91 0.59 -7.77
C THR A 72 3.20 0.27 -7.01
N THR A 73 4.17 1.16 -7.07
CA THR A 73 5.37 1.12 -6.24
C THR A 73 5.43 2.33 -5.31
N LEU A 74 6.11 2.19 -4.19
CA LEU A 74 6.40 3.32 -3.30
C LEU A 74 7.26 4.35 -4.04
N GLY A 75 6.80 5.60 -4.01
CA GLY A 75 7.56 6.75 -4.43
C GLY A 75 8.47 7.27 -3.32
N LYS A 76 9.11 8.42 -3.58
CA LYS A 76 9.98 9.10 -2.61
C LYS A 76 9.27 9.25 -1.25
N ASN A 77 10.01 8.95 -0.18
CA ASN A 77 9.54 8.97 1.20
C ASN A 77 8.37 8.02 1.49
N GLY A 78 8.04 7.05 0.64
CA GLY A 78 6.91 6.12 0.83
C GLY A 78 5.58 6.60 0.24
N ALA A 79 5.62 7.55 -0.69
CA ALA A 79 4.42 8.08 -1.34
C ALA A 79 3.72 7.02 -2.20
N ILE A 80 2.38 7.00 -2.18
CA ILE A 80 1.56 6.20 -3.09
C ILE A 80 0.84 7.18 -4.02
N LYS A 81 0.97 6.98 -5.33
CA LYS A 81 0.21 7.73 -6.33
C LYS A 81 -0.09 6.83 -7.52
N THR A 82 -1.34 6.49 -7.71
CA THR A 82 -1.81 5.68 -8.85
C THR A 82 -3.30 5.95 -9.11
N ALA A 83 -3.89 5.28 -10.09
CA ALA A 83 -5.32 5.27 -10.34
C ALA A 83 -5.86 3.85 -10.23
N ALA A 84 -7.12 3.71 -9.83
CA ALA A 84 -7.80 2.44 -9.67
C ALA A 84 -9.11 2.41 -10.46
N MET A 85 -9.36 1.31 -11.17
CA MET A 85 -10.63 1.11 -11.89
C MET A 85 -11.74 0.78 -10.88
N VAL A 86 -12.89 1.45 -10.99
CA VAL A 86 -14.06 1.24 -10.13
C VAL A 86 -15.23 0.56 -10.86
N GLY A 87 -15.01 0.08 -12.09
CA GLY A 87 -16.03 -0.58 -12.93
C GLY A 87 -16.90 0.40 -13.71
N GLY A 88 -17.56 -0.07 -14.76
CA GLY A 88 -18.37 0.78 -15.66
C GLY A 88 -17.57 1.87 -16.36
N GLY A 89 -16.25 1.69 -16.52
CA GLY A 89 -15.33 2.69 -17.08
C GLY A 89 -14.89 3.79 -16.11
N GLY A 90 -15.39 3.80 -14.87
CA GLY A 90 -14.97 4.77 -13.87
C GLY A 90 -13.55 4.51 -13.32
N MET A 91 -12.85 5.59 -13.00
CA MET A 91 -11.56 5.58 -12.30
C MET A 91 -11.64 6.43 -11.03
N MET A 92 -10.73 6.17 -10.09
CA MET A 92 -10.48 7.01 -8.93
C MET A 92 -8.97 7.16 -8.73
N ASP A 93 -8.55 8.30 -8.20
CA ASP A 93 -7.18 8.55 -7.81
C ASP A 93 -6.89 7.88 -6.46
N VAL A 94 -5.76 7.20 -6.36
CA VAL A 94 -5.25 6.60 -5.13
C VAL A 94 -4.00 7.36 -4.73
N ILE A 95 -4.11 8.10 -3.63
CA ILE A 95 -3.04 8.93 -3.10
C ILE A 95 -2.81 8.54 -1.66
N GLY A 96 -1.58 8.26 -1.27
CA GLY A 96 -1.28 7.83 0.09
C GLY A 96 0.17 8.06 0.47
N GLN A 97 0.48 7.65 1.69
CA GLN A 97 1.80 7.75 2.28
C GLN A 97 1.96 6.58 3.24
N ILE A 98 3.05 5.82 3.08
CA ILE A 98 3.47 4.80 4.05
C ILE A 98 4.72 5.33 4.73
N LYS A 99 4.59 5.63 6.01
CA LYS A 99 5.66 6.15 6.87
C LYS A 99 5.31 5.79 8.31
N ASP A 100 6.32 5.49 9.13
CA ASP A 100 6.13 5.21 10.54
C ASP A 100 5.41 6.36 11.24
N GLY A 101 4.30 6.03 11.91
CA GLY A 101 3.46 6.99 12.65
C GLY A 101 2.56 7.90 11.81
N GLU A 102 2.72 7.96 10.48
CA GLU A 102 2.02 8.92 9.61
C GLU A 102 1.36 8.27 8.37
N SER A 103 1.16 6.95 8.40
CA SER A 103 0.60 6.23 7.25
C SER A 103 -0.86 6.62 7.01
N LYS A 104 -1.22 6.93 5.77
CA LYS A 104 -2.58 7.36 5.38
C LYS A 104 -2.89 7.03 3.92
N ILE A 105 -4.17 6.99 3.60
CA ILE A 105 -4.66 6.73 2.24
C ILE A 105 -5.85 7.63 1.91
N LYS A 106 -5.96 8.01 0.65
CA LYS A 106 -7.09 8.71 0.04
C LYS A 106 -7.43 8.06 -1.29
N LEU A 107 -8.68 7.64 -1.44
CA LEU A 107 -9.29 7.25 -2.70
C LEU A 107 -10.25 8.37 -3.10
N ASP A 108 -9.91 9.10 -4.16
CA ASP A 108 -10.62 10.30 -4.62
C ASP A 108 -11.30 10.01 -5.96
N GLY A 109 -12.63 9.94 -5.97
CA GLY A 109 -13.43 9.70 -7.15
C GLY A 109 -14.78 10.40 -7.03
N TYR A 110 -15.88 9.71 -7.37
CA TYR A 110 -17.23 10.24 -7.09
C TYR A 110 -17.47 10.51 -5.60
N CYS A 111 -16.84 9.71 -4.73
CA CYS A 111 -16.77 9.93 -3.30
C CYS A 111 -15.31 9.97 -2.88
N ARG A 112 -15.02 10.70 -1.80
CA ARG A 112 -13.71 10.69 -1.17
C ARG A 112 -13.71 9.71 0.01
N PHE A 113 -12.75 8.81 0.06
CA PHE A 113 -12.51 7.93 1.20
C PHE A 113 -11.09 8.19 1.69
N GLU A 114 -10.95 8.80 2.87
CA GLU A 114 -9.65 9.23 3.39
C GLU A 114 -9.51 8.89 4.87
N GLY A 115 -8.31 8.51 5.28
CA GLY A 115 -7.99 8.41 6.69
C GLY A 115 -6.62 7.78 6.99
N PRO A 116 -6.28 7.71 8.28
CA PRO A 116 -5.05 7.08 8.74
C PRO A 116 -5.11 5.57 8.50
N LEU A 117 -3.99 4.99 8.11
CA LEU A 117 -3.82 3.55 7.93
C LEU A 117 -3.29 2.93 9.23
N THR A 118 -3.97 1.89 9.71
CA THR A 118 -3.53 1.09 10.85
C THR A 118 -2.78 -0.14 10.36
N LYS A 119 -1.54 -0.33 10.82
CA LYS A 119 -0.75 -1.54 10.58
C LYS A 119 -1.45 -2.74 11.24
N LYS A 120 -1.62 -3.83 10.50
CA LYS A 120 -2.16 -5.10 10.98
C LYS A 120 -1.07 -6.00 11.55
#